data_AF-A0A0G4MEL9-F1
#
_entry.id   AF-A0A0G4MEL9-F1
#
_cell.length_a   1.000
_cell.length_b   1.000
_cell.length_c   1.000
_cell.angle_alpha   90.00
_cell.angle_beta   90.00
_cell.angle_gamma   90.00
#
_symmetry.space_group_name_H-M   'P 1'
#
loop_
_entity.id
_entity.type
_entity.pdbx_description
1 polymer ?
#
loop_
_entity_poly.entity_id
_entity_poly.type
_entity_poly.pdbx_seq_one_letter_code
_entity_poly.pdbx_strand_id
1 'polypeptide(L)'
;FSATVVVAAGGYPDAYAKGTPMNVQASSSPDITVFHAGTILTAEGQLQTAGGRVIAVNATAAESLEAAVNKAYQEGIKLIQFDKMYYRKDIAHRAFRNKTGAKEALTYAAAGVSVDAGNDFVERIKKAVRATRQPGADAEIGGFGGEVDLAKCGIQT
;
A
#
# COMPACT_ATOMS: atom_id res chain seq x y z
N PHE A 1 14.76 -4.62 -8.04
CA PHE A 1 13.34 -4.98 -7.80
C PHE A 1 13.26 -6.10 -6.77
N SER A 2 12.13 -6.24 -6.07
CA SER A 2 11.91 -7.28 -5.06
C SER A 2 10.47 -7.78 -5.13
N ALA A 3 10.25 -9.06 -4.85
CA ALA A 3 8.93 -9.65 -4.74
C ALA A 3 8.87 -10.65 -3.58
N THR A 4 7.84 -10.52 -2.74
CA THR A 4 7.63 -11.40 -1.59
C THR A 4 6.37 -12.23 -1.78
N VAL A 5 6.49 -13.55 -1.62
CA VAL A 5 5.37 -14.49 -1.60
C VAL A 5 5.21 -15.03 -0.19
N VAL A 6 4.01 -14.89 0.37
CA VAL A 6 3.67 -15.40 1.70
C VAL A 6 3.06 -16.79 1.57
N VAL A 7 3.55 -17.72 2.37
CA VAL A 7 3.02 -19.08 2.52
C VAL A 7 2.22 -19.17 3.82
N ALA A 8 0.98 -19.62 3.70
CA ALA A 8 0.02 -19.75 4.79
C ALA A 8 -0.30 -21.22 5.07
N ALA A 9 -0.81 -21.48 6.27
CA ALA A 9 -1.37 -22.77 6.66
C ALA A 9 -2.70 -23.02 5.94
N GLY A 10 -2.97 -24.29 5.60
CA GLY A 10 -4.23 -24.68 4.98
C GLY A 10 -5.42 -24.35 5.86
N GLY A 11 -6.43 -23.71 5.26
CA GLY A 11 -7.63 -23.23 5.96
C GLY A 11 -7.59 -21.75 6.35
N TYR A 12 -6.44 -21.09 6.32
CA TYR A 12 -6.36 -19.64 6.54
C TYR A 12 -7.13 -18.86 5.44
N PRO A 13 -7.94 -17.83 5.77
CA PRO A 13 -8.03 -17.12 7.05
C PRO A 13 -8.98 -17.71 8.11
N ASP A 14 -9.67 -18.81 7.79
CA ASP A 14 -10.59 -19.51 8.70
C ASP A 14 -9.82 -20.43 9.66
N ALA A 15 -10.45 -21.50 10.15
CA ALA A 15 -9.80 -22.46 11.04
C ALA A 15 -8.66 -23.21 10.32
N TYR A 16 -7.47 -23.21 10.93
CA TYR A 16 -6.29 -23.90 10.42
C TYR A 16 -5.60 -24.71 11.54
N ALA A 17 -4.92 -25.78 11.14
CA ALA A 17 -4.12 -26.58 12.07
C ALA A 17 -2.83 -25.86 12.47
N LYS A 18 -2.45 -25.99 13.74
CA LYS A 18 -1.13 -25.58 14.26
C LYS A 18 -0.29 -26.82 14.55
N GLY A 19 1.02 -26.65 14.67
CA GLY A 19 1.95 -27.75 14.96
C GLY A 19 2.32 -28.61 13.76
N THR A 20 1.91 -28.25 12.54
CA THR A 20 2.25 -29.02 11.34
C THR A 20 3.76 -29.00 11.11
N PRO A 21 4.41 -30.17 10.99
CA PRO A 21 5.83 -30.24 10.65
C PRO A 21 6.15 -29.60 9.31
N MET A 22 7.23 -28.82 9.27
CA MET A 22 7.69 -28.17 8.05
C MET A 22 9.20 -28.34 7.84
N ASN A 23 9.57 -28.45 6.57
CA ASN A 23 10.95 -28.44 6.13
C ASN A 23 11.23 -27.13 5.38
N VAL A 24 12.33 -26.47 5.76
CA VAL A 24 12.83 -25.26 5.09
C VAL A 24 14.29 -25.50 4.73
N GLN A 25 14.59 -25.46 3.44
CA GLN A 25 15.94 -25.57 2.92
C GLN A 25 16.60 -24.20 2.85
N ALA A 26 17.92 -24.17 3.05
CA ALA A 26 18.69 -22.97 2.81
C ALA A 26 18.72 -22.68 1.29
N SER A 27 18.55 -21.41 0.94
CA SER A 27 18.76 -20.96 -0.44
C SER A 27 20.25 -21.03 -0.79
N SER A 28 20.58 -21.55 -1.98
CA SER A 28 21.92 -21.43 -2.57
C SER A 28 22.15 -20.07 -3.22
N SER A 29 21.08 -19.31 -3.48
CA SER A 29 21.12 -18.00 -4.12
C SER A 29 21.09 -16.88 -3.06
N PRO A 30 21.99 -15.88 -3.15
CA PRO A 30 21.98 -14.71 -2.26
C PRO A 30 20.77 -13.79 -2.51
N ASP A 31 20.09 -13.96 -3.65
CA ASP A 31 18.93 -13.15 -4.03
C ASP A 31 17.62 -13.65 -3.42
N ILE A 32 17.65 -14.72 -2.62
CA ILE A 32 16.45 -15.29 -1.99
C ILE A 32 16.64 -15.27 -0.48
N THR A 33 15.70 -14.64 0.20
CA THR A 33 15.65 -14.56 1.66
C THR A 33 14.34 -15.17 2.15
N VAL A 34 14.45 -16.09 3.11
CA VAL A 34 13.29 -16.71 3.77
C VAL A 34 13.08 -16.06 5.13
N PHE A 35 11.88 -15.55 5.36
CA PHE A 35 11.47 -14.88 6.59
C PHE A 35 10.45 -15.73 7.35
N HIS A 36 10.82 -16.14 8.56
CA HIS A 36 9.95 -16.86 9.48
C HIS A 36 8.93 -15.90 10.11
N ALA A 37 7.66 -16.30 10.13
CA ALA A 37 6.58 -15.56 10.80
C ALA A 37 5.92 -16.46 11.85
N GLY A 38 4.83 -17.15 11.50
CA GLY A 38 4.18 -18.13 12.34
C GLY A 38 4.90 -19.48 12.32
N THR A 39 6.15 -19.55 12.77
CA THR A 39 6.91 -20.80 12.93
C THR A 39 7.45 -20.94 14.35
N ILE A 40 7.58 -22.18 14.84
CA ILE A 40 8.21 -22.49 16.11
C ILE A 40 9.19 -23.66 15.93
N LEU A 41 10.34 -23.60 16.62
CA LEU A 41 11.27 -24.73 16.70
C LEU A 41 10.98 -25.47 18.01
N THR A 42 10.64 -26.76 17.93
CA THR A 42 10.38 -27.56 19.13
C THR A 42 11.66 -27.92 19.87
N ALA A 43 11.54 -28.45 21.10
CA ALA A 43 12.69 -28.91 21.89
C ALA A 43 13.48 -30.03 21.19
N GLU A 44 12.82 -30.81 20.34
CA GLU A 44 13.39 -31.88 19.52
C GLU A 44 14.07 -31.35 18.25
N GLY A 45 14.11 -30.03 18.05
CA GLY A 45 14.72 -29.38 16.88
C GLY A 45 13.87 -29.43 15.62
N GLN A 46 12.57 -29.71 15.73
CA GLN A 46 11.67 -29.85 14.59
C GLN A 46 10.91 -28.53 14.34
N LEU A 47 10.98 -27.99 13.13
CA LEU A 47 10.31 -26.74 12.79
C LEU A 47 8.83 -26.99 12.49
N GLN A 48 7.92 -26.25 13.13
CA GLN A 48 6.47 -26.40 13.00
C GLN A 48 5.76 -25.07 12.70
N THR A 49 4.57 -25.16 12.10
CA THR A 49 3.67 -24.01 11.92
C THR A 49 3.05 -23.57 13.25
N ALA A 50 3.09 -22.28 13.57
CA ALA A 50 2.53 -21.69 14.80
C ALA A 50 1.50 -20.56 14.53
N GLY A 51 1.24 -20.21 13.27
CA GLY A 51 0.30 -19.15 12.88
C GLY A 51 -0.28 -19.34 11.48
N GLY A 52 -1.28 -18.52 11.13
CA GLY A 52 -1.94 -18.61 9.82
C GLY A 52 -1.02 -18.23 8.66
N ARG A 53 -0.31 -17.10 8.76
CA ARG A 53 0.82 -16.77 7.88
C ARG A 53 2.09 -17.36 8.48
N VAL A 54 2.63 -18.38 7.82
CA VAL A 54 3.69 -19.22 8.39
C VAL A 54 5.06 -18.63 8.08
N ILE A 55 5.33 -18.38 6.80
CA ILE A 55 6.67 -18.06 6.31
C ILE A 55 6.56 -17.27 5.01
N ALA A 56 7.56 -16.45 4.68
CA ALA A 56 7.58 -15.65 3.47
C ALA A 56 8.90 -15.79 2.73
N VAL A 57 8.84 -15.84 1.41
CA VAL A 57 9.99 -15.89 0.51
C VAL A 57 10.08 -14.55 -0.19
N ASN A 58 11.18 -13.82 0.01
CA ASN A 58 11.50 -12.64 -0.78
C ASN A 58 12.57 -12.99 -1.80
N ALA A 59 12.36 -12.61 -3.06
CA ALA A 59 13.38 -12.69 -4.09
C ALA A 59 13.71 -11.31 -4.66
N THR A 60 14.99 -11.07 -4.92
CA THR A 60 15.51 -9.84 -5.53
C THR A 60 16.01 -10.09 -6.95
N ALA A 61 15.85 -9.09 -7.80
CA ALA A 61 16.43 -9.09 -9.15
C ALA A 61 16.74 -7.65 -9.60
N ALA A 62 17.89 -7.47 -10.24
CA ALA A 62 18.29 -6.17 -10.80
C ALA A 62 17.44 -5.79 -12.02
N GLU A 63 17.12 -6.77 -12.87
CA GLU A 63 16.59 -6.55 -14.22
C GLU A 63 15.15 -6.05 -14.24
N SER A 64 14.25 -6.71 -13.50
CA SER A 64 12.82 -6.36 -13.53
C SER A 64 12.05 -6.93 -12.33
N LEU A 65 10.84 -6.39 -12.11
CA LEU A 65 9.88 -6.96 -11.15
C LEU A 65 9.45 -8.38 -11.56
N GLU A 66 9.32 -8.63 -12.86
CA GLU A 66 8.91 -9.94 -13.39
C GLU A 66 9.96 -11.01 -13.11
N ALA A 67 11.25 -10.68 -13.26
CA ALA A 67 12.35 -11.55 -12.87
C ALA A 67 12.33 -11.86 -11.37
N ALA A 68 12.08 -10.86 -10.50
CA ALA A 68 11.99 -11.07 -9.06
C ALA A 68 10.81 -11.99 -8.68
N VAL A 69 9.64 -11.80 -9.31
CA VAL A 69 8.45 -12.65 -9.08
C VAL A 69 8.70 -14.09 -9.53
N ASN A 70 9.27 -14.27 -10.73
CA ASN A 70 9.59 -15.60 -11.25
C ASN A 70 10.60 -16.32 -10.35
N LYS A 71 11.63 -15.63 -9.87
CA LYS A 71 12.61 -16.19 -8.92
C LYS A 71 11.96 -16.60 -7.60
N ALA A 72 11.08 -15.76 -7.04
CA ALA A 72 10.36 -16.10 -5.80
C ALA A 72 9.55 -17.40 -5.97
N TYR A 73 8.85 -17.57 -7.09
CA TYR A 73 8.04 -18.76 -7.35
C TYR A 73 8.85 -20.00 -7.73
N GLN A 74 9.83 -19.87 -8.63
CA GLN A 74 10.52 -21.02 -9.22
C GLN A 74 11.64 -21.55 -8.35
N GLU A 75 12.26 -20.71 -7.54
CA GLU A 75 13.39 -21.09 -6.69
C GLU A 75 13.00 -21.02 -5.22
N GLY A 76 12.47 -19.88 -4.77
CA GLY A 76 12.29 -19.64 -3.35
C GLY A 76 11.16 -20.44 -2.70
N ILE A 77 9.99 -20.59 -3.36
CA ILE A 77 8.88 -21.39 -2.82
C ILE A 77 9.24 -22.88 -2.71
N LYS A 78 10.11 -23.41 -3.59
CA LYS A 78 10.54 -24.82 -3.54
C LYS A 78 11.35 -25.16 -2.29
N LEU A 79 11.91 -24.16 -1.62
CA LEU A 79 12.67 -24.34 -0.38
C LEU A 79 11.76 -24.71 0.80
N ILE A 80 10.44 -24.58 0.68
CA ILE A 80 9.50 -24.69 1.79
C ILE A 80 8.51 -25.81 1.49
N GLN A 81 8.37 -26.75 2.43
CA GLN A 81 7.40 -27.84 2.32
C GLN A 81 6.74 -28.12 3.66
N PHE A 82 5.40 -28.12 3.68
CA PHE A 82 4.59 -28.63 4.78
C PHE A 82 3.18 -28.99 4.31
N ASP A 83 2.46 -29.77 5.13
CA ASP A 83 1.11 -30.23 4.76
C ASP A 83 0.14 -29.05 4.58
N LYS A 84 -0.64 -29.11 3.50
CA LYS A 84 -1.63 -28.11 3.10
C LYS A 84 -1.09 -26.68 3.04
N MET A 85 0.20 -26.48 2.75
CA MET A 85 0.74 -25.14 2.51
C MET A 85 0.00 -24.46 1.35
N TYR A 86 -0.33 -23.19 1.52
CA TYR A 86 -1.04 -22.42 0.51
C TYR A 86 -0.33 -21.09 0.26
N TYR A 87 -0.27 -20.69 -1.01
CA TYR A 87 0.25 -19.38 -1.41
C TYR A 87 -0.43 -18.94 -2.71
N ARG A 88 -0.51 -17.63 -2.90
CA ARG A 88 -1.05 -17.04 -4.13
C ARG A 88 -0.07 -17.20 -5.29
N LYS A 89 -0.59 -17.47 -6.49
CA LYS A 89 0.19 -17.63 -7.74
C LYS A 89 0.21 -16.40 -8.64
N ASP A 90 -0.39 -15.29 -8.18
CA ASP A 90 -0.63 -14.07 -8.96
C ASP A 90 -0.04 -12.82 -8.28
N ILE A 91 1.00 -12.98 -7.46
CA ILE A 91 1.68 -11.85 -6.83
C ILE A 91 2.23 -10.92 -7.92
N ALA A 92 1.95 -9.63 -7.75
CA ALA A 92 2.26 -8.55 -8.69
C ALA A 92 1.57 -8.62 -10.08
N HIS A 93 0.59 -9.50 -10.32
CA HIS A 93 -0.08 -9.62 -11.62
C HIS A 93 -0.65 -8.28 -12.15
N ARG A 94 -1.16 -7.42 -11.26
CA ARG A 94 -1.64 -6.07 -11.64
C ARG A 94 -0.54 -5.16 -12.16
N ALA A 95 0.69 -5.28 -11.66
CA ALA A 95 1.82 -4.51 -12.15
C ALA A 95 2.21 -4.90 -13.58
N PHE A 96 1.97 -6.16 -13.96
CA PHE A 96 2.22 -6.65 -15.32
C PHE A 96 1.11 -6.25 -16.31
N ARG A 97 -0.10 -5.98 -15.83
CA ARG A 97 -1.25 -5.57 -16.66
C ARG A 97 -1.04 -4.23 -17.39
N ASN A 98 -0.18 -3.35 -16.88
CA ASN A 98 -0.02 -1.98 -17.39
C ASN A 98 1.18 -1.79 -18.35
N LYS A 99 1.75 -2.85 -18.94
CA LYS A 99 2.82 -2.69 -19.95
C LYS A 99 2.42 -1.88 -21.20
N THR A 100 1.13 -1.56 -21.39
CA THR A 100 0.60 -0.80 -22.53
C THR A 100 0.06 0.60 -22.19
N GLY A 101 0.12 1.04 -20.93
CA GLY A 101 -0.34 2.38 -20.55
C GLY A 101 0.85 3.29 -20.35
N ALA A 102 1.13 4.14 -21.33
CA ALA A 102 2.15 5.17 -21.26
C ALA A 102 2.07 5.94 -19.92
N LYS A 103 3.24 6.37 -19.42
CA LYS A 103 3.35 7.40 -18.40
C LYS A 103 2.68 8.69 -18.92
N GLU A 104 1.38 8.81 -18.86
CA GLU A 104 0.79 10.13 -18.71
C GLU A 104 1.11 10.54 -17.28
N ALA A 105 2.06 11.47 -17.14
CA ALA A 105 2.19 12.21 -15.90
C ALA A 105 0.78 12.72 -15.56
N LEU A 106 0.28 12.40 -14.37
CA LEU A 106 -0.95 12.97 -13.82
C LEU A 106 -0.73 14.47 -13.69
N THR A 107 -0.93 15.20 -14.78
CA THR A 107 -0.93 16.65 -14.76
C THR A 107 -2.22 17.11 -14.10
N TYR A 108 -2.18 18.24 -13.41
CA TYR A 108 -3.36 18.87 -12.84
C TYR A 108 -4.46 19.03 -13.91
N ALA A 109 -4.06 19.36 -15.14
CA ALA A 109 -4.94 19.44 -16.30
C ALA A 109 -5.58 18.09 -16.69
N ALA A 110 -4.83 16.99 -16.65
CA ALA A 110 -5.35 15.66 -16.98
C ALA A 110 -6.42 15.18 -15.99
N ALA A 111 -6.43 15.68 -14.75
CA ALA A 111 -7.50 15.45 -13.79
C ALA A 111 -8.77 16.30 -14.07
N GLY A 112 -8.79 17.07 -15.17
CA GLY A 112 -9.87 17.99 -15.52
C GLY A 112 -9.82 19.31 -14.75
N VAL A 113 -8.70 19.64 -14.10
CA VAL A 113 -8.55 20.87 -13.31
C VAL A 113 -7.84 21.94 -14.12
N SER A 114 -8.50 23.08 -14.32
CA SER A 114 -7.90 24.28 -14.92
C SER A 114 -7.64 25.34 -13.84
N VAL A 115 -6.37 25.66 -13.64
CA VAL A 115 -5.95 26.70 -12.68
C VAL A 115 -6.43 28.08 -13.16
N ASP A 116 -6.35 28.34 -14.47
CA ASP A 116 -6.79 29.61 -15.05
C ASP A 116 -8.30 29.81 -14.88
N ALA A 117 -9.11 28.78 -15.16
CA ALA A 117 -10.56 28.84 -14.94
C ALA A 117 -10.90 29.05 -13.45
N GLY A 118 -10.13 28.45 -12.55
CA GLY A 118 -10.26 28.66 -11.10
C GLY A 118 -9.97 30.11 -10.70
N ASN A 119 -8.87 30.69 -11.20
CA ASN A 119 -8.49 32.07 -10.92
C ASN A 119 -9.51 33.07 -11.49
N ASP A 120 -9.97 32.86 -12.74
CA ASP A 120 -11.00 33.69 -13.37
C ASP A 120 -12.31 33.66 -12.59
N PHE A 121 -12.69 32.48 -12.08
CA PHE A 121 -13.87 32.35 -11.24
C PHE A 121 -13.73 33.15 -9.94
N VAL A 122 -12.58 33.04 -9.27
CA VAL A 122 -12.27 33.81 -8.06
C VAL A 122 -12.38 35.31 -8.31
N GLU A 123 -11.81 35.83 -9.40
CA GLU A 123 -11.92 37.26 -9.74
C GLU A 123 -13.37 37.72 -9.93
N ARG A 124 -14.20 36.90 -10.58
CA ARG A 124 -15.62 37.22 -10.82
C ARG A 124 -16.43 37.30 -9.53
N ILE A 125 -16.17 36.42 -8.56
CA ILE A 125 -16.95 36.36 -7.32
C ILE A 125 -16.46 37.33 -6.23
N LYS A 126 -15.24 37.89 -6.33
CA LYS A 126 -14.71 38.87 -5.36
C LYS A 126 -15.68 40.02 -5.07
N LYS A 127 -16.33 40.56 -6.09
CA LYS A 127 -17.29 41.67 -5.91
C LYS A 127 -18.53 41.22 -5.14
N ALA A 128 -19.04 40.02 -5.43
CA ALA A 128 -20.19 39.46 -4.73
C ALA A 128 -19.88 39.16 -3.25
N VAL A 129 -18.70 38.60 -2.96
CA VAL A 129 -18.28 38.34 -1.57
C VAL A 129 -18.04 39.64 -0.81
N ARG A 130 -17.42 40.65 -1.41
CA ARG A 130 -17.29 41.97 -0.76
C ARG A 130 -18.63 42.60 -0.42
N ALA A 131 -19.68 42.32 -1.20
CA ALA A 131 -21.02 42.82 -0.94
C ALA A 131 -21.70 42.14 0.27
N THR A 132 -21.23 40.98 0.72
CA THR A 132 -21.76 40.30 1.91
C THR A 132 -21.07 40.71 3.22
N ARG A 133 -20.16 41.69 3.17
CA ARG A 133 -19.40 42.16 4.34
C ARG A 133 -20.33 42.56 5.49
N GLN A 134 -20.07 42.00 6.66
CA GLN A 134 -20.75 42.35 7.92
C GLN A 134 -19.78 43.05 8.88
N PRO A 135 -20.28 43.85 9.83
CA PRO A 135 -19.46 44.36 10.92
C PRO A 135 -18.82 43.19 11.69
N GLY A 136 -17.49 43.21 11.83
CA GLY A 136 -16.73 42.21 12.56
C GLY A 136 -16.25 41.01 11.74
N ALA A 137 -16.72 40.76 10.52
CA ALA A 137 -16.23 39.66 9.67
C ALA A 137 -15.49 40.16 8.43
N ASP A 138 -14.42 39.48 8.04
CA ASP A 138 -13.75 39.71 6.77
C ASP A 138 -14.57 39.18 5.58
N ALA A 139 -14.36 39.77 4.41
CA ALA A 139 -15.07 39.42 3.18
C ALA A 139 -14.07 39.30 2.01
N GLU A 140 -12.93 38.70 2.30
CA GLU A 140 -11.84 38.43 1.36
C GLU A 140 -11.79 36.95 0.99
N ILE A 141 -11.43 36.66 -0.27
CA ILE A 141 -11.23 35.30 -0.76
C ILE A 141 -9.72 35.09 -0.92
N GLY A 142 -9.20 34.04 -0.29
CA GLY A 142 -7.81 33.59 -0.49
C GLY A 142 -7.10 33.13 0.78
N GLY A 143 -7.63 33.44 1.97
CA GLY A 143 -7.13 32.93 3.25
C GLY A 143 -7.73 31.57 3.60
N PHE A 144 -6.96 30.71 4.29
CA PHE A 144 -7.50 29.52 4.95
C PHE A 144 -8.10 29.93 6.30
N GLY A 145 -9.36 30.35 6.30
CA GLY A 145 -10.10 30.78 7.49
C GLY A 145 -10.70 32.17 7.33
N GLY A 146 -11.58 32.55 8.27
CA GLY A 146 -12.14 33.90 8.39
C GLY A 146 -12.00 34.40 9.83
N GLU A 147 -11.80 35.69 9.99
CA GLU A 147 -11.67 36.33 11.31
C GLU A 147 -12.99 37.02 11.67
N VAL A 148 -13.51 36.74 12.87
CA VAL A 148 -14.75 37.35 13.37
C VAL A 148 -14.50 38.04 14.70
N ASP A 149 -14.62 39.36 14.71
CA ASP A 149 -14.57 40.23 15.89
C ASP A 149 -15.96 40.33 16.52
N LEU A 150 -16.17 39.56 17.59
CA LEU A 150 -17.45 39.43 18.31
C LEU A 150 -17.94 40.76 18.90
N ALA A 151 -17.03 41.62 19.36
CA ALA A 151 -17.39 42.92 19.92
C ALA A 151 -17.96 43.83 18.83
N LYS A 152 -17.36 43.81 17.62
CA LYS A 152 -17.88 44.53 16.45
C LYS A 152 -19.17 43.93 15.87
N CYS A 153 -19.47 42.67 16.16
CA CYS A 153 -20.76 42.03 15.85
C CYS A 153 -21.86 42.35 16.88
N GLY A 154 -21.59 43.15 17.91
CA GLY A 154 -22.57 43.50 18.95
C GLY A 154 -22.80 42.40 20.00
N ILE A 155 -21.92 41.40 20.04
CA ILE A 155 -21.95 40.33 21.04
C ILE A 155 -21.11 40.82 22.23
N GLN A 156 -21.75 41.10 23.36
CA GLN A 156 -21.05 41.40 24.61
C GLN A 156 -20.44 40.10 25.16
N THR A 157 -19.12 40.04 25.23
CA THR A 157 -18.36 39.02 25.99
C THR A 157 -18.14 39.46 27.42
#